data_AF-A0A5S4GD27-F1
#
_entry.id   AF-A0A5S4GD27-F1
#
_cell.length_a   1.000
_cell.length_b   1.000
_cell.length_c   1.000
_cell.angle_alpha   90.00
_cell.angle_beta   90.00
_cell.angle_gamma   90.00
#
_symmetry.space_group_name_H-M   'P 1'
#
loop_
_entity.id
_entity.type
_entity.pdbx_description
1 polymer ?
#
loop_
_entity_poly.entity_id
_entity_poly.type
_entity_poly.pdbx_seq_one_letter_code
_entity_poly.pdbx_strand_id
1 'polypeptide(L)'
;MTHIIDREAVRSLVAGGEAQLVEVLPEAEYAWAHLPRAVNLPLGALGGAAPGPLDTLDKGRPVVVYCHDWLCDLSPRAAHRLAHLGFGRVYDYALGKTDWLAAGLPYEGEATLVSRTVRRDPVTAALGDRLDELAERIVADPAGLAVVVDEDDVVQGVIGSPELKGADLDGPAERAMRVGVTTVRPSEQLEPLVQRMDRAKVDHVVVTRADGTLVGLFGLGDVRSPESESDQG
;
A
#
# COMPACT_ATOMS: atom_id res chain seq x y z
N MET A 1 24.33 14.09 -12.98
CA MET A 1 24.60 12.92 -12.12
C MET A 1 23.25 12.40 -11.68
N THR A 2 22.99 11.10 -11.84
CA THR A 2 21.75 10.46 -11.39
C THR A 2 21.93 10.00 -9.95
N HIS A 3 20.94 10.23 -9.10
CA HIS A 3 20.99 9.86 -7.68
C HIS A 3 19.79 8.98 -7.34
N ILE A 4 20.04 7.79 -6.81
CA ILE A 4 18.98 6.94 -6.30
C ILE A 4 18.45 7.55 -4.99
N ILE A 5 17.13 7.62 -4.85
CA ILE A 5 16.46 8.12 -3.65
C ILE A 5 15.43 7.11 -3.15
N ASP A 6 15.17 7.16 -1.84
CA ASP A 6 14.12 6.37 -1.20
C ASP A 6 12.76 7.09 -1.23
N ARG A 7 11.73 6.38 -0.75
CA ARG A 7 10.36 6.87 -0.66
C ARG A 7 10.22 8.12 0.22
N GLU A 8 10.99 8.24 1.30
CA GLU A 8 10.89 9.39 2.20
C GLU A 8 11.42 10.66 1.51
N ALA A 9 12.55 10.55 0.83
CA ALA A 9 13.09 11.63 0.01
C ALA A 9 12.12 12.04 -1.11
N VAL A 10 11.47 11.08 -1.79
CA VAL A 10 10.41 11.39 -2.77
C VAL A 10 9.27 12.16 -2.10
N ARG A 11 8.77 11.69 -0.96
CA ARG A 11 7.67 12.35 -0.23
C ARG A 11 8.04 13.79 0.16
N SER A 12 9.24 14.01 0.67
CA SER A 12 9.73 15.34 1.04
C SER A 12 9.77 16.28 -0.17
N LEU A 13 10.38 15.84 -1.27
CA LEU A 13 10.51 16.64 -2.49
C LEU A 13 9.15 16.96 -3.13
N VAL A 14 8.21 16.02 -3.11
CA VAL A 14 6.86 16.19 -3.68
C VAL A 14 5.99 17.07 -2.79
N ALA A 15 6.04 16.91 -1.46
CA ALA A 15 5.29 17.71 -0.51
C ALA A 15 5.75 19.18 -0.50
N GLY A 16 7.05 19.43 -0.62
CA GLY A 16 7.61 20.78 -0.76
C GLY A 16 7.33 21.44 -2.12
N GLY A 17 6.81 20.70 -3.11
CA GLY A 17 6.66 21.19 -4.50
C GLY A 17 8.00 21.41 -5.21
N GLU A 18 9.08 20.86 -4.65
CA GLU A 18 10.45 21.10 -5.09
C GLU A 18 10.80 20.28 -6.32
N ALA A 19 10.20 19.11 -6.49
CA ALA A 19 10.46 18.23 -7.63
C ALA A 19 9.26 18.06 -8.57
N GLN A 20 9.59 17.84 -9.83
CA GLN A 20 8.68 17.32 -10.85
C GLN A 20 8.75 15.80 -10.80
N LEU A 21 7.60 15.14 -10.86
CA LEU A 21 7.51 13.70 -10.75
C LEU A 21 7.15 13.12 -12.11
N VAL A 22 7.92 12.13 -12.58
CA VAL A 22 7.83 11.59 -13.93
C VAL A 22 7.75 10.08 -13.89
N GLU A 23 6.68 9.54 -14.47
CA GLU A 23 6.53 8.12 -14.68
C GLU A 23 6.88 7.74 -16.12
N VAL A 24 7.73 6.73 -16.28
CA VAL A 24 8.29 6.37 -17.60
C VAL A 24 7.73 5.08 -18.19
N LEU A 25 6.69 4.55 -17.55
CA LEU A 25 5.92 3.41 -18.04
C LEU A 25 4.95 3.82 -19.16
N PRO A 26 4.45 2.85 -19.96
CA PRO A 26 3.39 3.08 -20.94
C PRO A 26 2.14 3.70 -20.31
N GLU A 27 1.37 4.43 -21.13
CA GLU A 27 0.16 5.16 -20.72
C GLU A 27 -0.86 4.27 -19.97
N ALA A 28 -1.06 3.02 -20.42
CA ALA A 28 -1.99 2.09 -19.76
C ALA A 28 -1.60 1.79 -18.30
N GLU A 29 -0.31 1.66 -18.00
CA GLU A 29 0.16 1.42 -16.63
C GLU A 29 0.07 2.67 -15.76
N TYR A 30 0.32 3.83 -16.34
CA TYR A 30 0.10 5.11 -15.66
C TYR A 30 -1.39 5.33 -15.36
N ALA A 31 -2.27 5.11 -16.34
CA ALA A 31 -3.72 5.26 -16.16
C ALA A 31 -4.30 4.31 -15.11
N TRP A 32 -3.75 3.10 -14.99
CA TRP A 32 -4.13 2.18 -13.92
C TRP A 32 -3.81 2.75 -12.54
N ALA A 33 -2.55 3.09 -12.27
CA ALA A 33 -2.16 3.80 -11.05
C ALA A 33 -0.82 4.51 -11.22
N HIS A 34 -0.75 5.74 -10.73
CA HIS A 34 0.46 6.56 -10.69
C HIS A 34 0.53 7.40 -9.41
N LEU A 35 1.73 7.91 -9.12
CA LEU A 35 1.91 8.81 -7.98
C LEU A 35 1.21 10.15 -8.26
N PRO A 36 0.65 10.82 -7.24
CA PRO A 36 -0.13 12.03 -7.43
C PRO A 36 0.64 13.12 -8.17
N ARG A 37 0.01 13.72 -9.18
CA ARG A 37 0.58 14.78 -10.04
C ARG A 37 1.82 14.36 -10.86
N ALA A 38 2.10 13.05 -10.98
CA ALA A 38 3.14 12.58 -11.88
C ALA A 38 2.79 12.92 -13.33
N VAL A 39 3.80 13.20 -14.16
CA VAL A 39 3.64 13.33 -15.60
C VAL A 39 3.98 11.99 -16.25
N ASN A 40 3.10 11.47 -17.10
CA ASN A 40 3.43 10.31 -17.92
C ASN A 40 4.37 10.73 -19.06
N LEU A 41 5.59 10.20 -19.05
CA LEU A 41 6.60 10.42 -20.09
C LEU A 41 7.28 9.09 -20.40
N PRO A 42 6.64 8.20 -21.18
CA PRO A 42 7.19 6.89 -21.51
C PRO A 42 8.62 7.01 -22.07
N LEU A 43 9.51 6.08 -21.73
CA LEU A 43 10.95 6.17 -22.09
C LEU A 43 11.18 6.47 -23.58
N GLY A 44 10.39 5.89 -24.48
CA GLY A 44 10.49 6.13 -25.93
C GLY A 44 10.23 7.58 -26.36
N ALA A 45 9.41 8.32 -25.60
CA ALA A 45 9.10 9.72 -25.87
C ALA A 45 10.30 10.66 -25.58
N LEU A 46 11.32 10.21 -24.83
CA LEU A 46 12.57 10.94 -24.61
C LEU A 46 13.51 10.96 -25.84
N GLY A 47 13.09 10.35 -26.95
CA GLY A 47 13.79 10.30 -28.24
C GLY A 47 13.74 11.60 -29.05
N GLY A 48 12.76 12.48 -28.80
CA GLY A 48 12.80 13.88 -29.24
C GLY A 48 12.55 14.17 -30.72
N ALA A 49 11.46 13.69 -31.32
CA ALA A 49 11.10 14.05 -32.70
C ALA A 49 9.89 15.01 -32.81
N ALA A 50 9.11 15.20 -31.76
CA ALA A 50 7.91 16.05 -31.76
C ALA A 50 7.73 16.73 -30.40
N PRO A 51 7.06 17.90 -30.35
CA PRO A 51 6.62 18.51 -29.11
C PRO A 51 5.81 17.51 -28.27
N GLY A 52 6.11 17.38 -26.99
CA GLY A 52 5.47 16.39 -26.12
C GLY A 52 5.61 16.70 -24.64
N PRO A 53 5.25 15.74 -23.75
CA PRO A 53 5.31 15.95 -22.30
C PRO A 53 6.72 16.23 -21.76
N LEU A 54 7.77 15.97 -22.55
CA LEU A 54 9.13 16.36 -22.21
C LEU A 54 9.30 17.89 -22.20
N ASP A 55 8.62 18.61 -23.10
CA ASP A 55 8.75 20.07 -23.24
C ASP A 55 8.02 20.85 -22.14
N THR A 56 7.14 20.17 -21.38
CA THR A 56 6.44 20.77 -20.24
C THR A 56 7.29 20.76 -18.97
N LEU A 57 8.40 20.01 -18.95
CA LEU A 57 9.29 19.91 -17.80
C LEU A 57 10.29 21.07 -17.76
N ASP A 58 10.43 21.67 -16.58
CA ASP A 58 11.43 22.71 -16.29
C ASP A 58 12.79 22.06 -15.98
N LYS A 59 13.80 22.33 -16.82
CA LYS A 59 15.17 21.80 -16.65
C LYS A 59 15.90 22.32 -15.40
N GLY A 60 15.47 23.46 -14.86
CA GLY A 60 16.04 24.06 -13.65
C GLY A 60 15.51 23.44 -12.35
N ARG A 61 14.39 22.72 -12.43
CA ARG A 61 13.77 22.04 -11.29
C ARG A 61 14.25 20.58 -11.18
N PRO A 62 14.42 20.05 -9.96
CA PRO A 62 14.57 18.62 -9.71
C PRO A 62 13.54 17.79 -10.46
N VAL A 63 13.97 16.66 -11.02
CA VAL A 63 13.09 15.64 -11.58
C VAL A 63 13.29 14.35 -10.83
N VAL A 64 12.21 13.78 -10.30
CA VAL A 64 12.17 12.41 -9.77
C VAL A 64 11.55 11.54 -10.85
N VAL A 65 12.27 10.50 -11.26
CA VAL A 65 11.83 9.53 -12.25
C VAL A 65 11.58 8.20 -11.56
N TYR A 66 10.51 7.51 -11.93
CA TYR A 66 10.21 6.18 -11.40
C TYR A 66 9.54 5.29 -12.43
N CYS A 67 9.63 3.98 -12.20
CA CYS A 67 8.99 2.94 -12.99
C CYS A 67 8.14 2.03 -12.06
N HIS A 68 7.97 0.76 -12.42
CA HIS A 68 7.13 -0.19 -11.74
C HIS A 68 7.75 -0.57 -10.39
N ASP A 69 8.96 -1.11 -10.41
CA ASP A 69 9.71 -1.58 -9.25
C ASP A 69 11.23 -1.60 -9.53
N TRP A 70 12.01 -2.20 -8.63
CA TRP A 70 13.46 -2.31 -8.72
C TRP A 70 13.98 -3.25 -9.83
N LEU A 71 13.11 -4.08 -10.43
CA LEU A 71 13.47 -4.93 -11.57
C LEU A 71 13.27 -4.20 -12.90
N CYS A 72 12.50 -3.11 -12.93
CA CYS A 72 12.32 -2.28 -14.11
C CYS A 72 13.56 -1.44 -14.43
N ASP A 73 14.09 -1.56 -15.65
CA ASP A 73 15.24 -0.78 -16.11
C ASP A 73 14.87 0.59 -16.73
N LEU A 74 13.58 0.91 -16.85
CA LEU A 74 13.14 2.11 -17.57
C LEU A 74 13.49 3.40 -16.82
N SER A 75 13.30 3.46 -15.48
CA SER A 75 13.58 4.68 -14.71
C SER A 75 15.07 5.04 -14.66
N PRO A 76 16.03 4.12 -14.44
CA PRO A 76 17.44 4.50 -14.51
C PRO A 76 17.81 4.97 -15.93
N ARG A 77 17.34 4.29 -16.98
CA ARG A 77 17.60 4.70 -18.38
C ARG A 77 17.04 6.09 -18.68
N ALA A 78 15.82 6.37 -18.24
CA ALA A 78 15.20 7.68 -18.39
C ALA A 78 15.94 8.76 -17.59
N ALA A 79 16.34 8.47 -16.35
CA ALA A 79 17.10 9.40 -15.52
C ALA A 79 18.41 9.81 -16.18
N HIS A 80 19.16 8.84 -16.73
CA HIS A 80 20.37 9.11 -17.50
C HIS A 80 20.08 9.89 -18.79
N ARG A 81 18.99 9.59 -19.48
CA ARG A 81 18.59 10.31 -20.70
C ARG A 81 18.24 11.77 -20.40
N LEU A 82 17.46 12.04 -19.36
CA LEU A 82 17.12 13.40 -18.93
C LEU A 82 18.37 14.19 -18.54
N ALA A 83 19.31 13.57 -17.82
CA ALA A 83 20.59 14.22 -17.51
C ALA A 83 21.35 14.63 -18.79
N HIS A 84 21.39 13.75 -19.81
CA HIS A 84 21.98 14.08 -21.12
C HIS A 84 21.23 15.19 -21.89
N LEU A 85 19.92 15.33 -21.65
CA LEU A 85 19.08 16.38 -22.25
C LEU A 85 19.18 17.74 -21.51
N GLY A 86 20.06 17.83 -20.50
CA GLY A 86 20.38 19.06 -19.79
C GLY A 86 19.59 19.31 -18.52
N PHE A 87 18.88 18.32 -17.98
CA PHE A 87 18.27 18.42 -16.65
C PHE A 87 19.35 18.39 -15.57
N GLY A 88 19.40 19.41 -14.72
CA GLY A 88 20.50 19.61 -13.79
C GLY A 88 20.48 18.69 -12.56
N ARG A 89 19.28 18.31 -12.09
CA ARG A 89 19.07 17.43 -10.92
C ARG A 89 18.04 16.37 -11.27
N VAL A 90 18.49 15.12 -11.40
CA VAL A 90 17.65 13.97 -11.75
C VAL A 90 17.85 12.87 -10.72
N TYR A 91 16.75 12.44 -10.13
CA TYR A 91 16.68 11.40 -9.12
C TYR A 91 15.93 10.19 -9.66
N ASP A 92 16.41 8.99 -9.32
CA ASP A 92 15.77 7.72 -9.65
C ASP A 92 15.16 7.14 -8.38
N TYR A 93 13.83 7.04 -8.35
CA TYR A 93 13.14 6.32 -7.28
C TYR A 93 13.01 4.85 -7.69
N ALA A 94 14.09 4.12 -7.45
CA ALA A 94 14.29 2.76 -7.95
C ALA A 94 13.28 1.74 -7.41
N LEU A 95 12.73 1.95 -6.20
CA LEU A 95 11.69 1.07 -5.64
C LEU A 95 10.36 1.19 -6.39
N GLY A 96 10.16 2.25 -7.17
CA GLY A 96 9.06 2.40 -8.11
C GLY A 96 7.69 2.59 -7.47
N LYS A 97 6.66 2.57 -8.32
CA LYS A 97 5.26 2.75 -7.88
C LYS A 97 4.81 1.62 -6.96
N THR A 98 5.35 0.40 -7.12
CA THR A 98 4.95 -0.74 -6.30
C THR A 98 5.27 -0.52 -4.82
N ASP A 99 6.44 0.02 -4.48
CA ASP A 99 6.74 0.40 -3.09
C ASP A 99 5.83 1.51 -2.59
N TRP A 100 5.51 2.50 -3.43
CA TRP A 100 4.61 3.60 -3.08
C TRP A 100 3.20 3.09 -2.74
N LEU A 101 2.63 2.23 -3.58
CA LEU A 101 1.32 1.64 -3.38
C LEU A 101 1.32 0.67 -2.18
N ALA A 102 2.37 -0.14 -2.02
CA ALA A 102 2.48 -1.10 -0.92
C ALA A 102 2.64 -0.39 0.44
N ALA A 103 3.17 0.83 0.44
CA ALA A 103 3.19 1.71 1.61
C ALA A 103 1.81 2.32 1.95
N GLY A 104 0.78 2.10 1.13
CA GLY A 104 -0.56 2.66 1.31
C GLY A 104 -0.59 4.18 1.12
N LEU A 105 0.31 4.73 0.31
CA LEU A 105 0.35 6.16 0.00
C LEU A 105 -0.70 6.53 -1.06
N PRO A 106 -1.13 7.80 -1.11
CA PRO A 106 -2.11 8.26 -2.09
C PRO A 106 -1.65 8.03 -3.53
N TYR A 107 -2.57 7.73 -4.44
CA TYR A 107 -2.32 7.52 -5.86
C TYR A 107 -3.48 8.08 -6.70
N GLU A 108 -3.21 8.35 -7.97
CA GLU A 108 -4.18 8.74 -8.99
C GLU A 108 -4.34 7.59 -10.01
N GLY A 109 -5.52 7.51 -10.65
CA GLY A 109 -5.85 6.46 -11.63
C GLY A 109 -7.03 5.56 -11.22
N GLU A 110 -7.28 4.56 -12.07
CA GLU A 110 -8.47 3.70 -12.04
C GLU A 110 -8.37 2.52 -11.06
N ALA A 111 -7.18 2.21 -10.56
CA ALA A 111 -6.97 1.05 -9.70
C ALA A 111 -7.86 1.09 -8.45
N THR A 112 -8.49 -0.03 -8.14
CA THR A 112 -9.24 -0.26 -6.91
C THR A 112 -8.40 -1.15 -5.99
N LEU A 113 -7.69 -0.51 -5.06
CA LEU A 113 -6.75 -1.18 -4.16
C LEU A 113 -7.31 -1.25 -2.74
N VAL A 114 -6.86 -2.26 -1.98
CA VAL A 114 -7.21 -2.47 -0.57
C VAL A 114 -7.02 -1.20 0.25
N SER A 115 -5.97 -0.42 -0.03
CA SER A 115 -5.65 0.85 0.64
C SER A 115 -6.82 1.85 0.74
N ARG A 116 -7.81 1.79 -0.16
CA ARG A 116 -8.98 2.69 -0.16
C ARG A 116 -10.07 2.31 0.85
N THR A 117 -10.09 1.06 1.32
CA THR A 117 -11.17 0.51 2.15
C THR A 117 -10.67 -0.13 3.44
N VAL A 118 -9.39 0.03 3.79
CA VAL A 118 -8.83 -0.50 5.05
C VAL A 118 -9.45 0.19 6.26
N ARG A 119 -10.00 -0.60 7.19
CA ARG A 119 -10.32 -0.13 8.55
C ARG A 119 -9.02 0.02 9.35
N ARG A 120 -8.68 1.26 9.72
CA ARG A 120 -7.39 1.62 10.35
C ARG A 120 -7.38 1.54 11.87
N ASP A 121 -8.54 1.32 12.48
CA ASP A 121 -8.76 1.23 13.92
C ASP A 121 -9.27 -0.17 14.33
N PRO A 122 -8.59 -1.27 13.95
CA PRO A 122 -8.97 -2.57 14.46
C PRO A 122 -8.67 -2.70 15.95
N VAL A 123 -9.29 -3.67 16.62
CA VAL A 123 -8.86 -4.08 17.96
C VAL A 123 -7.42 -4.60 17.87
N THR A 124 -6.51 -3.96 18.59
CA THR A 124 -5.12 -4.39 18.74
C THR A 124 -4.81 -4.77 20.18
N ALA A 125 -3.82 -5.65 20.34
CA ALA A 125 -3.27 -6.06 21.62
C ALA A 125 -1.75 -6.20 21.55
N ALA A 126 -1.06 -5.91 22.64
CA ALA A 126 0.34 -6.31 22.82
C ALA A 126 0.42 -7.78 23.23
N LEU A 127 1.58 -8.41 23.02
CA LEU A 127 1.84 -9.81 23.40
C LEU A 127 1.48 -10.11 24.87
N GLY A 128 1.74 -9.16 25.78
CA GLY A 128 1.53 -9.30 27.22
C GLY A 128 0.14 -8.92 27.73
N ASP A 129 -0.76 -8.41 26.89
CA ASP A 129 -2.09 -7.97 27.31
C ASP A 129 -2.90 -9.14 27.88
N ARG A 130 -3.69 -8.88 28.93
CA ARG A 130 -4.53 -9.91 29.53
C ARG A 130 -5.67 -10.31 28.60
N LEU A 131 -5.91 -11.61 28.50
CA LEU A 131 -6.87 -12.16 27.54
C LEU A 131 -8.33 -11.90 27.93
N ASP A 132 -8.64 -11.81 29.22
CA ASP A 132 -9.98 -11.46 29.73
C ASP A 132 -10.44 -10.08 29.25
N GLU A 133 -9.63 -9.04 29.45
CA GLU A 133 -9.89 -7.68 28.99
C GLU A 133 -9.94 -7.60 27.46
N LEU A 134 -9.08 -8.35 26.78
CA LEU A 134 -9.06 -8.40 25.32
C LEU A 134 -10.31 -9.08 24.74
N ALA A 135 -10.80 -10.14 25.38
CA ALA A 135 -11.98 -10.88 24.91
C ALA A 135 -13.24 -9.99 24.86
N GLU A 136 -13.43 -9.11 25.84
CA GLU A 136 -14.55 -8.15 25.83
C GLU A 136 -14.49 -7.23 24.60
N ARG A 137 -13.30 -6.72 24.28
CA ARG A 137 -13.08 -5.86 23.10
C ARG A 137 -13.29 -6.61 21.79
N ILE A 138 -12.84 -7.87 21.70
CA ILE A 138 -13.04 -8.73 20.54
C ILE A 138 -14.53 -8.96 20.28
N VAL A 139 -15.31 -9.28 21.32
CA VAL A 139 -16.75 -9.55 21.21
C VAL A 139 -17.54 -8.29 20.82
N ALA A 140 -17.10 -7.11 21.28
CA ALA A 140 -17.74 -5.84 20.95
C ALA A 140 -17.42 -5.35 19.52
N ASP A 141 -16.33 -5.80 18.92
CA ASP A 141 -15.90 -5.36 17.59
C ASP A 141 -16.58 -6.16 16.46
N PRO A 142 -17.09 -5.49 15.40
CA PRO A 142 -17.73 -6.18 14.29
C PRO A 142 -16.87 -7.22 13.56
N ALA A 143 -15.54 -7.06 13.57
CA ALA A 143 -14.65 -8.04 12.95
C ALA A 143 -14.50 -9.30 13.82
N GLY A 144 -14.86 -9.25 15.11
CA GLY A 144 -14.79 -10.38 16.02
C GLY A 144 -13.37 -10.93 16.22
N LEU A 145 -12.36 -10.09 16.01
CA LEU A 145 -10.95 -10.46 16.15
C LEU A 145 -10.09 -9.29 16.60
N ALA A 146 -8.99 -9.61 17.29
CA ALA A 146 -7.90 -8.70 17.59
C ALA A 146 -6.64 -9.09 16.81
N VAL A 147 -5.87 -8.08 16.40
CA VAL A 147 -4.52 -8.27 15.86
C VAL A 147 -3.50 -8.07 16.98
N VAL A 148 -2.66 -9.06 17.22
CA VAL A 148 -1.60 -8.99 18.22
C VAL A 148 -0.32 -8.46 17.55
N VAL A 149 0.26 -7.42 18.12
CA VAL A 149 1.48 -6.76 17.62
C VAL A 149 2.57 -6.73 18.70
N ASP A 150 3.82 -6.57 18.29
CA ASP A 150 4.95 -6.29 19.18
C ASP A 150 5.16 -4.79 19.39
N GLU A 151 6.29 -4.42 20.00
CA GLU A 151 6.65 -3.02 20.30
C GLU A 151 6.94 -2.16 19.06
N ASP A 152 7.20 -2.79 17.92
CA ASP A 152 7.46 -2.14 16.62
C ASP A 152 6.22 -2.14 15.71
N ASP A 153 5.03 -2.43 16.27
CA ASP A 153 3.75 -2.60 15.55
C ASP A 153 3.77 -3.75 14.52
N VAL A 154 4.72 -4.68 14.61
CA VAL A 154 4.80 -5.82 13.70
C VAL A 154 3.82 -6.89 14.14
N VAL A 155 3.02 -7.38 13.19
CA VAL A 155 1.97 -8.36 13.45
C VAL A 155 2.56 -9.71 13.85
N GLN A 156 2.23 -10.15 15.06
CA GLN A 156 2.65 -11.43 15.63
C GLN A 156 1.59 -12.53 15.46
N GLY A 157 0.31 -12.15 15.49
CA GLY A 157 -0.79 -13.10 15.35
C GLY A 157 -2.17 -12.44 15.39
N VAL A 158 -3.20 -13.28 15.44
CA VAL A 158 -4.59 -12.85 15.67
C VAL A 158 -5.24 -13.70 16.74
N ILE A 159 -6.21 -13.11 17.44
CA ILE A 159 -7.08 -13.80 18.38
C ILE A 159 -8.51 -13.51 17.96
N GLY A 160 -9.29 -14.55 17.64
CA GLY A 160 -10.72 -14.44 17.46
C GLY A 160 -11.48 -15.45 18.32
N SER A 161 -12.76 -15.62 18.04
CA SER A 161 -13.62 -16.61 18.70
C SER A 161 -13.03 -18.04 18.74
N PRO A 162 -12.36 -18.55 17.67
CA PRO A 162 -11.72 -19.88 17.73
C PRO A 162 -10.60 -19.97 18.76
N GLU A 163 -9.73 -18.95 18.82
CA GLU A 163 -8.59 -18.90 19.74
C GLU A 163 -9.03 -18.67 21.21
N LEU A 164 -10.11 -17.91 21.44
CA LEU A 164 -10.67 -17.71 22.78
C LEU A 164 -11.32 -18.97 23.37
N LYS A 165 -11.74 -19.91 22.52
CA LYS A 165 -12.48 -21.09 22.96
C LYS A 165 -11.57 -22.07 23.71
N GLY A 166 -11.71 -22.09 25.03
CA GLY A 166 -10.92 -22.96 25.91
C GLY A 166 -9.53 -22.41 26.25
N ALA A 167 -9.27 -21.14 25.93
CA ALA A 167 -8.06 -20.45 26.34
C ALA A 167 -8.07 -20.13 27.84
N ASP A 168 -6.88 -20.01 28.42
CA ASP A 168 -6.67 -19.46 29.76
C ASP A 168 -6.84 -17.94 29.71
N LEU A 169 -8.01 -17.46 30.15
CA LEU A 169 -8.36 -16.03 30.11
C LEU A 169 -7.51 -15.18 31.07
N ASP A 170 -6.88 -15.79 32.07
CA ASP A 170 -5.97 -15.08 32.98
C ASP A 170 -4.56 -14.91 32.38
N GLY A 171 -4.27 -15.62 31.29
CA GLY A 171 -3.00 -15.58 30.59
C GLY A 171 -2.84 -14.40 29.62
N PRO A 172 -1.61 -14.18 29.10
CA PRO A 172 -1.35 -13.15 28.11
C PRO A 172 -1.85 -13.55 26.72
N ALA A 173 -2.15 -12.54 25.89
CA ALA A 173 -2.57 -12.69 24.50
C ALA A 173 -1.64 -13.61 23.68
N GLU A 174 -0.33 -13.52 23.89
CA GLU A 174 0.68 -14.34 23.21
C GLU A 174 0.41 -15.86 23.31
N ARG A 175 -0.14 -16.34 24.43
CA ARG A 175 -0.42 -17.78 24.61
C ARG A 175 -1.63 -18.27 23.84
N ALA A 176 -2.58 -17.38 23.55
CA ALA A 176 -3.82 -17.72 22.88
C ALA A 176 -3.79 -17.43 21.38
N MET A 177 -2.96 -16.48 20.94
CA MET A 177 -2.93 -16.06 19.54
C MET A 177 -2.56 -17.18 18.58
N ARG A 178 -3.15 -17.13 17.39
CA ARG A 178 -2.70 -17.92 16.25
C ARG A 178 -1.64 -17.16 15.48
N VAL A 179 -0.45 -17.76 15.39
CA VAL A 179 0.67 -17.30 14.57
C VAL A 179 0.51 -17.68 13.10
N GLY A 180 1.29 -17.06 12.21
CA GLY A 180 1.32 -17.40 10.78
C GLY A 180 0.08 -16.93 10.04
N VAL A 181 -0.48 -15.78 10.42
CA VAL A 181 -1.65 -15.21 9.77
C VAL A 181 -1.31 -14.74 8.36
N THR A 182 -2.14 -15.10 7.39
CA THR A 182 -2.01 -14.57 6.04
C THR A 182 -2.31 -13.09 6.05
N THR A 183 -1.37 -12.29 5.53
CA THR A 183 -1.52 -10.84 5.40
C THR A 183 -1.61 -10.44 3.94
N VAL A 184 -2.20 -9.29 3.67
CA VAL A 184 -2.23 -8.64 2.36
C VAL A 184 -1.54 -7.28 2.43
N ARG A 185 -1.19 -6.72 1.28
CA ARG A 185 -0.62 -5.38 1.18
C ARG A 185 -1.69 -4.35 0.80
N PRO A 186 -1.52 -3.06 1.19
CA PRO A 186 -2.39 -1.98 0.72
C PRO A 186 -2.50 -1.87 -0.80
N SER A 187 -1.47 -2.34 -1.53
CA SER A 187 -1.42 -2.37 -2.99
C SER A 187 -2.16 -3.54 -3.64
N GLU A 188 -2.74 -4.45 -2.85
CA GLU A 188 -3.49 -5.57 -3.42
C GLU A 188 -4.77 -5.09 -4.10
N GLN A 189 -5.10 -5.71 -5.24
CA GLN A 189 -6.31 -5.38 -5.99
C GLN A 189 -7.53 -5.97 -5.30
N LEU A 190 -8.59 -5.16 -5.19
CA LEU A 190 -9.81 -5.51 -4.45
C LEU A 190 -10.52 -6.73 -5.04
N GLU A 191 -10.84 -6.71 -6.32
CA GLU A 191 -11.64 -7.78 -6.95
C GLU A 191 -10.98 -9.17 -6.86
N PRO A 192 -9.69 -9.36 -7.23
CA PRO A 192 -9.01 -10.64 -7.04
C PRO A 192 -8.89 -11.06 -5.57
N LEU A 193 -8.75 -10.11 -4.65
CA LEU A 193 -8.70 -10.40 -3.22
C LEU A 193 -10.06 -10.91 -2.72
N VAL A 194 -11.16 -10.21 -3.04
CA VAL A 194 -12.52 -10.61 -2.68
C VAL A 194 -12.83 -12.02 -3.18
N GLN A 195 -12.48 -12.34 -4.43
CA GLN A 195 -12.66 -13.69 -4.99
C GLN A 195 -11.82 -14.76 -4.29
N ARG A 196 -10.60 -14.42 -3.82
CA ARG A 196 -9.78 -15.34 -3.01
C ARG A 196 -10.39 -15.55 -1.62
N MET A 197 -10.85 -14.47 -0.98
CA MET A 197 -11.46 -14.50 0.34
C MET A 197 -12.76 -15.31 0.36
N ASP A 198 -13.66 -15.12 -0.62
CA ASP A 198 -14.90 -15.90 -0.70
C ASP A 198 -14.64 -17.40 -0.93
N ARG A 199 -13.67 -17.75 -1.78
CA ARG A 199 -13.27 -19.15 -1.99
C ARG A 199 -12.66 -19.77 -0.73
N ALA A 200 -11.89 -19.00 0.02
CA ALA A 200 -11.26 -19.44 1.27
C ALA A 200 -12.20 -19.39 2.48
N LYS A 201 -13.41 -18.81 2.33
CA LYS A 201 -14.35 -18.56 3.43
C LYS A 201 -13.72 -17.76 4.57
N VAL A 202 -13.02 -16.70 4.19
CA VAL A 202 -12.36 -15.75 5.09
C VAL A 202 -13.06 -14.40 4.99
N ASP A 203 -13.62 -13.91 6.11
CA ASP A 203 -14.35 -12.65 6.13
C ASP A 203 -13.44 -11.43 6.30
N HIS A 204 -12.30 -11.59 7.00
CA HIS A 204 -11.35 -10.53 7.30
C HIS A 204 -9.91 -10.97 7.03
N VAL A 205 -9.08 -10.04 6.56
CA VAL A 205 -7.63 -10.22 6.40
C VAL A 205 -6.88 -9.07 7.03
N VAL A 206 -5.70 -9.37 7.57
CA VAL A 206 -4.81 -8.35 8.14
C VAL A 206 -4.05 -7.67 7.01
N VAL A 207 -4.05 -6.34 7.02
CA VAL A 207 -3.32 -5.52 6.05
C VAL A 207 -2.03 -5.04 6.70
N THR A 208 -0.89 -5.36 6.11
CA THR A 208 0.43 -4.99 6.63
C THR A 208 1.29 -4.31 5.56
N ARG A 209 2.32 -3.59 5.99
CA ARG A 209 3.36 -3.08 5.09
C ARG A 209 4.38 -4.17 4.76
N ALA A 210 5.35 -3.86 3.89
CA ALA A 210 6.39 -4.79 3.47
C ALA A 210 7.24 -5.33 4.63
N ASP A 211 7.47 -4.50 5.65
CA ASP A 211 8.19 -4.81 6.89
C ASP A 211 7.35 -5.60 7.92
N GLY A 212 6.06 -5.83 7.66
CA GLY A 212 5.16 -6.57 8.56
C GLY A 212 4.41 -5.70 9.56
N THR A 213 4.66 -4.39 9.58
CA THR A 213 3.92 -3.43 10.42
C THR A 213 2.44 -3.38 10.07
N LEU A 214 1.59 -3.29 11.08
CA LEU A 214 0.14 -3.24 10.92
C LEU A 214 -0.31 -1.96 10.20
N VAL A 215 -1.17 -2.11 9.19
CA VAL A 215 -1.90 -0.99 8.57
C VAL A 215 -3.36 -0.97 9.04
N GLY A 216 -3.96 -2.15 9.20
CA GLY A 216 -5.35 -2.30 9.64
C GLY A 216 -5.95 -3.64 9.23
N LEU A 217 -7.28 -3.67 9.12
CA LEU A 217 -8.03 -4.82 8.64
C LEU A 217 -8.81 -4.48 7.37
N PHE A 218 -9.02 -5.49 6.54
CA PHE A 218 -9.95 -5.45 5.42
C PHE A 218 -10.96 -6.57 5.57
N GLY A 219 -12.25 -6.25 5.51
CA GLY A 219 -13.35 -7.19 5.57
C GLY A 219 -14.17 -7.22 4.28
N LEU A 220 -14.82 -8.35 3.98
CA LEU A 220 -15.77 -8.44 2.85
C LEU A 220 -16.96 -7.48 3.01
N GLY A 221 -17.34 -7.15 4.24
CA GLY A 221 -18.37 -6.15 4.55
C GLY A 221 -17.99 -4.73 4.12
N ASP A 222 -16.68 -4.42 3.99
CA ASP A 222 -16.20 -3.07 3.64
C ASP A 222 -16.39 -2.75 2.14
N VAL A 223 -16.66 -3.77 1.32
CA VAL A 223 -16.86 -3.64 -0.13
C VAL A 223 -18.32 -3.81 -0.54
N ARG A 224 -19.12 -4.50 0.29
CA ARG A 224 -20.54 -4.69 0.05
C ARG A 224 -21.28 -3.43 0.51
N SER A 225 -21.76 -2.61 -0.43
CA SER A 225 -22.66 -1.50 -0.12
C SER A 225 -23.82 -1.98 0.76
N PRO A 226 -24.34 -1.16 1.70
CA PRO A 226 -25.49 -1.49 2.54
C PRO A 226 -26.84 -1.61 1.79
N GLU A 227 -26.84 -1.74 0.46
CA GLU A 227 -28.03 -1.83 -0.38
C GLU A 227 -28.17 -3.24 -0.99
N SER A 228 -28.44 -4.24 -0.14
CA SER A 228 -29.05 -5.50 -0.61
C SER A 228 -29.89 -6.22 0.46
N GLU A 229 -30.37 -5.52 1.50
CA GLU A 229 -31.34 -6.06 2.48
C GLU A 229 -32.73 -5.42 2.33
N SER A 230 -33.10 -4.97 1.13
CA SER A 230 -34.45 -4.51 0.83
C SER A 230 -34.99 -5.19 -0.43
N ASP A 231 -35.15 -6.50 -0.38
CA ASP A 231 -36.24 -7.16 -1.09
C ASP A 231 -36.46 -8.59 -0.55
N GLN A 232 -37.31 -8.68 0.47
CA GLN A 232 -38.15 -9.85 0.79
C GLN A 232 -39.05 -9.47 1.98
N GLY A 233 -40.06 -8.65 1.67
CA GLY A 233 -41.27 -8.48 2.47
C GLY A 233 -42.46 -9.12 1.75
#